data_AF-A0AAP4A9U8-F1
#
_entry.id   AF-A0AAP4A9U8-F1
#
_cell.length_a   1.000
_cell.length_b   1.000
_cell.length_c   1.000
_cell.angle_alpha   90.00
_cell.angle_beta   90.00
_cell.angle_gamma   90.00
#
_symmetry.space_group_name_H-M   'P 1'
#
loop_
_entity.id
_entity.type
_entity.pdbx_description
1 polymer ?
#
loop_
_entity_poly.entity_id
_entity_poly.type
_entity_poly.pdbx_seq_one_letter_code
_entity_poly.pdbx_strand_id
1 'polypeptide(L)'
;EYETVKIDIEKANPVRLGDNKTLNKRTIYQYVHPNVCESCQLLMGLTMLEPGNAWNTMPCHTHERRMEVYFYFDMDEETRVFHLMGE
;
A
#
# COMPACT_ATOMS: atom_id res chain seq x y z
N GLU A 1 17.31 -5.03 19.06
CA GLU A 1 17.67 -3.94 18.14
C GLU A 1 17.85 -4.57 16.76
N TYR A 2 17.31 -3.97 15.71
CA TYR A 2 17.37 -4.50 14.35
C TYR A 2 18.41 -3.74 13.53
N GLU A 3 18.99 -4.39 12.52
CA GLU A 3 19.95 -3.77 11.61
C GLU A 3 19.31 -2.64 10.80
N THR A 4 20.04 -1.55 10.57
CA THR A 4 19.60 -0.50 9.66
C THR A 4 19.79 -0.95 8.22
N VAL A 5 18.69 -1.05 7.46
CA VAL A 5 18.70 -1.54 6.08
C VAL A 5 18.17 -0.47 5.13
N LYS A 6 18.91 -0.21 4.05
CA LYS A 6 18.40 0.57 2.91
C LYS A 6 17.61 -0.34 1.96
N ILE A 7 16.35 0.01 1.72
CA ILE A 7 15.46 -0.72 0.82
C ILE A 7 15.19 0.13 -0.42
N ASP A 8 15.84 -0.21 -1.53
CA ASP A 8 15.52 0.32 -2.84
C ASP A 8 14.27 -0.38 -3.41
N ILE A 9 13.56 0.22 -4.37
CA ILE A 9 12.32 -0.34 -4.92
C ILE A 9 12.49 -1.76 -5.50
N GLU A 10 13.70 -2.07 -6.00
CA GLU A 10 14.08 -3.38 -6.54
C GLU A 10 14.23 -4.45 -5.45
N LYS A 11 14.48 -4.03 -4.20
CA LYS A 11 14.56 -4.91 -3.03
C LYS A 11 13.23 -5.04 -2.29
N ALA A 12 12.28 -4.14 -2.55
CA ALA A 12 10.92 -4.30 -2.07
C ALA A 12 10.27 -5.53 -2.74
N ASN A 13 9.31 -6.15 -2.07
CA ASN A 13 8.57 -7.28 -2.65
C ASN A 13 7.35 -6.75 -3.44
N PRO A 14 7.32 -6.85 -4.79
CA PRO A 14 6.21 -6.37 -5.59
C PRO A 14 5.09 -7.41 -5.66
N VAL A 15 3.88 -7.01 -5.26
CA VAL A 15 2.67 -7.83 -5.32
C VAL A 15 1.69 -7.18 -6.31
N ARG A 16 1.51 -7.81 -7.47
CA ARG A 16 0.62 -7.32 -8.53
C ARG A 16 -0.76 -7.96 -8.39
N LEU A 17 -1.81 -7.15 -8.31
CA LEU A 17 -3.17 -7.58 -8.00
C LEU A 17 -4.22 -6.74 -8.75
N GLY A 18 -5.45 -7.25 -8.77
CA GLY A 18 -6.61 -6.55 -9.32
C GLY A 18 -6.75 -6.69 -10.84
N ASP A 19 -7.80 -6.04 -11.36
CA ASP A 19 -8.17 -6.05 -12.77
C ASP A 19 -8.77 -4.69 -13.16
N ASN A 20 -8.63 -4.29 -14.42
CA ASN A 20 -9.19 -3.04 -14.93
C ASN A 20 -10.74 -3.03 -14.87
N LYS A 21 -11.39 -4.19 -15.00
CA LYS A 21 -12.85 -4.34 -14.88
C LYS A 21 -13.38 -3.95 -13.50
N THR A 22 -12.54 -4.05 -12.48
CA THR A 22 -12.87 -3.71 -11.09
C THR A 22 -12.20 -2.42 -10.62
N LEU A 23 -11.54 -1.69 -11.53
CA LEU A 23 -10.86 -0.42 -11.29
C LEU A 23 -9.84 -0.47 -10.12
N ASN A 24 -9.22 -1.62 -9.89
CA ASN A 24 -8.29 -1.83 -8.77
C ASN A 24 -6.97 -2.48 -9.19
N LYS A 25 -6.65 -2.48 -10.49
CA LYS A 25 -5.37 -2.99 -11.00
C LYS A 25 -4.22 -2.14 -10.46
N ARG A 26 -3.31 -2.77 -9.71
CA ARG A 26 -2.27 -2.08 -8.93
C ARG A 26 -1.09 -2.98 -8.61
N THR A 27 0.02 -2.35 -8.22
CA THR A 27 1.20 -3.02 -7.65
C THR A 27 1.47 -2.50 -6.24
N ILE A 28 1.59 -3.41 -5.28
CA ILE A 28 1.97 -3.10 -3.89
C ILE A 28 3.44 -3.46 -3.73
N TYR A 29 4.30 -2.49 -3.44
CA TYR A 29 5.69 -2.69 -3.07
C TYR A 29 5.80 -2.74 -1.54
N GLN A 30 6.02 -3.92 -0.99
CA GLN A 30 6.21 -4.09 0.45
C GLN A 30 7.65 -3.71 0.81
N TYR A 31 7.82 -2.66 1.63
CA TYR A 31 9.13 -2.17 2.09
C TYR A 31 9.47 -2.74 3.47
N VAL A 32 8.85 -2.20 4.53
CA VAL A 32 9.02 -2.77 5.88
C VAL A 32 8.02 -3.92 6.01
N HIS A 33 8.50 -5.15 5.80
CA HIS A 33 7.70 -6.36 5.81
C HIS A 33 8.59 -7.56 6.16
N PRO A 34 8.10 -8.61 6.86
CA PRO A 34 8.93 -9.75 7.28
C PRO A 34 9.67 -10.48 6.15
N ASN A 35 9.19 -10.38 4.91
CA ASN A 35 9.85 -10.94 3.72
C ASN A 35 11.02 -10.09 3.20
N VAL A 36 11.24 -8.88 3.74
CA VAL A 36 12.21 -7.90 3.26
C VAL A 36 13.18 -7.48 4.37
N CYS A 37 12.67 -7.15 5.55
CA CYS A 37 13.49 -6.82 6.72
C CYS A 37 12.74 -7.11 8.02
N GLU A 38 13.47 -7.17 9.13
CA GLU A 38 12.87 -7.27 10.46
C GLU A 38 12.46 -5.89 11.00
N SER A 39 11.40 -5.85 11.81
CA SER A 39 10.95 -4.64 12.50
C SER A 39 10.23 -5.03 13.80
N CYS A 40 10.05 -4.09 14.74
CA CYS A 40 9.35 -4.38 15.99
C CYS A 40 7.85 -4.63 15.78
N GLN A 41 7.23 -3.77 14.97
CA GLN A 41 5.77 -3.77 14.72
C GLN A 41 5.37 -3.02 13.44
N LEU A 42 6.25 -2.18 12.90
CA LEU A 42 5.95 -1.36 11.74
C LEU A 42 5.85 -2.25 10.50
N LEU A 43 4.76 -2.08 9.75
CA LEU A 43 4.64 -2.53 8.38
C LEU A 43 4.46 -1.31 7.48
N MET A 44 5.13 -1.29 6.33
CA MET A 44 5.04 -0.20 5.38
C MET A 44 5.12 -0.72 3.95
N GLY A 45 4.27 -0.19 3.09
CA GLY A 45 4.29 -0.47 1.67
C GLY A 45 3.88 0.75 0.86
N LEU A 46 4.18 0.71 -0.43
CA LEU A 46 3.76 1.69 -1.42
C LEU A 46 2.83 0.99 -2.42
N THR A 47 1.60 1.48 -2.56
CA THR A 47 0.69 1.00 -3.59
C THR A 47 0.65 1.98 -4.74
N MET A 48 0.91 1.50 -5.96
CA MET A 48 0.77 2.26 -7.19
C MET A 48 -0.41 1.71 -7.99
N LEU A 49 -1.40 2.55 -8.24
CA LEU A 49 -2.53 2.23 -9.11
C LEU A 49 -2.09 2.34 -10.57
N GLU A 50 -2.51 1.41 -11.43
CA GLU A 50 -2.31 1.57 -12.87
C GLU A 50 -3.26 2.65 -13.43
N PRO A 51 -2.89 3.34 -14.53
CA PRO A 51 -3.73 4.37 -15.13
C PRO A 51 -5.18 3.90 -15.35
N GLY A 52 -6.14 4.73 -14.97
CA GLY A 52 -7.58 4.41 -15.04
C GLY A 52 -8.13 3.56 -13.89
N ASN A 53 -7.31 3.21 -12.89
CA ASN A 53 -7.75 2.51 -11.68
C ASN A 53 -7.77 3.47 -10.48
N ALA A 54 -8.71 3.25 -9.56
CA ALA A 54 -8.99 4.17 -8.46
C ALA A 54 -9.21 3.47 -7.10
N TRP A 55 -9.55 2.19 -7.08
CA TRP A 55 -9.79 1.44 -5.84
C TRP A 55 -8.50 0.83 -5.30
N ASN A 56 -8.17 1.16 -4.05
CA ASN A 56 -7.03 0.59 -3.34
C ASN A 56 -7.40 -0.71 -2.59
N THR A 57 -8.03 -0.60 -1.42
CA THR A 57 -8.42 -1.75 -0.58
C THR A 57 -9.92 -2.04 -0.76
N MET A 58 -10.24 -2.94 -1.69
CA MET A 58 -11.60 -3.44 -1.89
C MET A 58 -11.56 -4.96 -2.17
N PRO A 59 -12.32 -5.79 -1.41
CA PRO A 59 -13.19 -5.42 -0.27
C PRO A 59 -12.41 -4.82 0.91
N CYS A 60 -13.04 -3.91 1.66
CA CYS A 60 -12.47 -3.32 2.87
C CYS A 60 -12.46 -4.32 4.03
N HIS A 61 -11.70 -4.00 5.08
CA HIS A 61 -11.61 -4.82 6.28
C HIS A 61 -11.28 -3.96 7.50
N THR A 62 -11.53 -4.50 8.68
CA THR A 62 -11.09 -3.94 9.96
C THR A 62 -10.14 -4.90 10.67
N HIS A 63 -9.34 -4.36 11.58
CA HIS A 63 -8.44 -5.14 12.42
C HIS A 63 -8.55 -4.64 13.86
N GLU A 64 -8.83 -5.53 14.82
CA GLU A 64 -8.97 -5.13 16.23
C GLU A 64 -7.64 -4.79 16.91
N ARG A 65 -6.53 -5.36 16.41
CA ARG A 65 -5.21 -5.32 17.08
C ARG A 65 -4.16 -4.50 16.34
N ARG A 66 -4.55 -3.87 15.24
CA ARG A 66 -3.66 -3.08 14.38
C ARG A 66 -4.38 -1.83 13.92
N MET A 67 -3.62 -0.83 13.53
CA MET A 67 -4.12 0.38 12.89
C MET A 67 -3.30 0.67 11.64
N GLU A 68 -3.90 1.42 10.71
CA GLU A 68 -3.26 1.81 9.47
C GLU A 68 -3.33 3.33 9.32
N VAL A 69 -2.31 3.89 8.68
CA VAL A 69 -2.26 5.29 8.28
C VAL A 69 -1.98 5.33 6.79
N TYR A 70 -2.83 6.02 6.03
CA TYR A 70 -2.67 6.18 4.59
C TYR A 70 -2.16 7.58 4.27
N PHE A 71 -1.13 7.65 3.41
CA PHE A 71 -0.60 8.88 2.85
C PHE A 71 -0.70 8.81 1.32
N TYR A 72 -1.54 9.68 0.74
CA TYR A 72 -1.79 9.74 -0.70
C TYR A 72 -0.95 10.86 -1.32
N PHE A 73 -0.29 10.56 -2.44
CA PHE A 73 0.57 11.47 -3.19
C PHE A 73 0.65 11.01 -4.66
N ASP A 74 1.44 11.72 -5.48
CA ASP A 74 1.61 11.45 -6.92
C ASP A 74 0.26 11.51 -7.68
N MET A 75 -0.46 12.61 -7.44
CA MET A 75 -1.77 12.87 -8.00
C MET A 75 -1.77 14.20 -8.73
N ASP A 76 -2.53 14.29 -9.82
CA ASP A 76 -2.77 15.55 -10.50
C ASP A 76 -3.47 16.55 -9.58
N GLU A 77 -3.24 17.85 -9.82
CA GLU A 77 -3.72 18.96 -8.99
C GLU A 77 -5.24 19.00 -8.81
N GLU A 78 -6.01 18.51 -9.78
CA GLU A 78 -7.48 18.44 -9.74
C GLU A 78 -8.02 17.13 -9.17
N THR A 79 -7.17 16.10 -9.04
CA THR A 79 -7.60 14.77 -8.58
C THR A 79 -7.79 14.74 -7.07
N ARG A 80 -8.83 14.06 -6.58
CA ARG A 80 -9.13 13.92 -5.16
C ARG A 80 -9.35 12.46 -4.79
N VAL A 81 -8.93 12.07 -3.60
CA VAL A 81 -9.26 10.77 -3.00
C VAL A 81 -10.40 10.94 -2.03
N PHE A 82 -11.45 10.14 -2.19
CA PHE A 82 -12.46 9.93 -1.17
C PHE A 82 -12.01 8.75 -0.29
N HIS A 83 -11.35 9.06 0.82
CA HIS A 83 -10.91 8.04 1.78
C HIS A 83 -12.10 7.61 2.64
N LEU A 84 -12.57 6.38 2.43
CA LEU A 84 -13.66 5.81 3.22
C LEU A 84 -13.10 5.26 4.54
N MET A 85 -13.76 5.60 5.63
CA MET A 85 -13.48 5.11 6.98
C MET A 85 -14.78 4.93 7.76
N GLY A 86 -14.78 4.11 8.80
CA GLY A 86 -15.95 3.81 9.60
C GLY A 86 -15.96 2.36 10.07
N GLU A 87 -17.06 1.98 10.70
CA GLU A 87 -17.39 0.59 11.05
C GLU A 87 -18.05 -0.14 9.88
#